data_AF-A0A7L2W389-F1
#
_entry.id   AF-A0A7L2W389-F1
#
_cell.length_a   1.000
_cell.length_b   1.000
_cell.length_c   1.000
_cell.angle_alpha   90.00
_cell.angle_beta   90.00
_cell.angle_gamma   90.00
#
_symmetry.space_group_name_H-M   'P 1'
#
loop_
_entity.id
_entity.type
_entity.pdbx_description
1 polymer ?
#
loop_
_entity_poly.entity_id
_entity_poly.type
_entity_poly.pdbx_seq_one_letter_code
_entity_poly.pdbx_strand_id
1 'polypeptide(L)'
;MLSLLYQEGPSTEGIFRRSGSAKTCKELKEKLDSGAEVDLACESIFVTASLFKDFLRNIPGSILSSQLCDKWVSVMDQGNNEEKIKSIQRLIEQLPRANVILLRYLFGVLHGIEIRSEENQMNAFNLAICIAPSLLWPPVSSTPDIESEFTKKVSSLVQFLTENCCRIFGEEITSLFGEM
;
A
#
# COMPACT_ATOMS: atom_id res chain seq x y z
N MET A 1 6.48 6.29 -10.49
CA MET A 1 5.28 6.31 -9.61
C MET A 1 5.62 6.55 -8.14
N LEU A 2 6.28 5.61 -7.45
CA LEU A 2 6.55 5.75 -6.01
C LEU A 2 7.36 6.99 -5.64
N SER A 3 8.36 7.39 -6.44
CA SER A 3 9.12 8.62 -6.23
C SER A 3 8.23 9.88 -6.25
N LEU A 4 7.30 9.98 -7.21
CA LEU A 4 6.35 11.10 -7.29
C LEU A 4 5.40 11.09 -6.08
N LEU A 5 4.91 9.91 -5.69
CA LEU A 5 4.05 9.76 -4.51
C LEU A 5 4.78 10.14 -3.21
N TYR A 6 6.07 9.85 -3.11
CA TYR A 6 6.90 10.27 -1.99
C TYR A 6 7.04 11.79 -1.92
N GLN A 7 7.30 12.44 -3.08
CA GLN A 7 7.53 13.88 -3.16
C GLN A 7 6.26 14.71 -2.98
N GLU A 8 5.17 14.36 -3.66
CA GLU A 8 3.96 15.18 -3.73
C GLU A 8 2.86 14.71 -2.78
N GLY A 9 2.82 13.41 -2.46
CA GLY A 9 1.79 12.80 -1.63
C GLY A 9 1.61 13.49 -0.27
N PRO A 10 2.68 13.76 0.50
CA PRO A 10 2.56 14.36 1.82
C PRO A 10 1.94 15.77 1.83
N SER A 11 2.02 16.51 0.72
CA SER A 11 1.40 17.84 0.56
C SER A 11 0.02 17.80 -0.11
N THR A 12 -0.47 16.61 -0.50
CA THR A 12 -1.68 16.46 -1.32
C THR A 12 -2.88 16.01 -0.51
N GLU A 13 -3.85 16.90 -0.30
CA GLU A 13 -5.08 16.59 0.41
C GLU A 13 -5.87 15.43 -0.23
N GLY A 14 -6.08 14.38 0.56
CA GLY A 14 -6.86 13.20 0.17
C GLY A 14 -6.15 12.28 -0.83
N ILE A 15 -4.81 12.29 -0.88
CA ILE A 15 -4.03 11.33 -1.69
C ILE A 15 -4.45 9.88 -1.38
N PHE A 16 -4.48 9.02 -2.40
CA PHE A 16 -5.07 7.66 -2.40
C PHE A 16 -6.60 7.55 -2.15
N ARG A 17 -7.23 8.50 -1.47
CA ARG A 17 -8.69 8.54 -1.28
C ARG A 17 -9.40 9.09 -2.52
N ARG A 18 -8.93 10.23 -3.02
CA ARG A 18 -9.46 10.86 -4.24
C ARG A 18 -8.94 10.10 -5.46
N SER A 19 -9.82 9.91 -6.45
CA SER A 19 -9.47 9.21 -7.69
C SER A 19 -9.02 10.19 -8.76
N GLY A 20 -7.96 9.84 -9.49
CA GLY A 20 -7.61 10.51 -10.74
C GLY A 20 -8.66 10.28 -11.84
N SER A 21 -8.53 11.05 -12.93
CA SER A 21 -9.37 10.90 -14.13
C SER A 21 -9.34 9.47 -14.65
N ALA A 22 -10.49 8.79 -14.71
CA ALA A 22 -10.59 7.41 -15.19
C ALA A 22 -10.14 7.26 -16.64
N LYS A 23 -10.44 8.26 -17.49
CA LYS A 23 -9.99 8.32 -18.88
C LYS A 23 -8.46 8.36 -18.94
N THR A 24 -7.84 9.29 -18.20
CA THR A 24 -6.38 9.45 -18.17
C THR A 24 -5.71 8.21 -17.59
N CYS A 25 -6.25 7.62 -16.51
CA CYS A 25 -5.72 6.36 -15.95
C CYS A 25 -5.74 5.24 -16.99
N LYS A 26 -6.82 5.10 -17.75
CA LYS A 26 -6.91 4.08 -18.81
C LYS A 26 -5.86 4.30 -19.90
N GLU A 27 -5.77 5.52 -20.43
CA GLU A 27 -4.83 5.87 -21.50
C GLU A 27 -3.37 5.68 -21.07
N LEU A 28 -3.00 6.12 -19.86
CA LEU A 28 -1.63 5.97 -19.35
C LEU A 28 -1.31 4.51 -19.01
N LYS A 29 -2.28 3.74 -18.50
CA LYS A 29 -2.09 2.31 -18.28
C LYS A 29 -1.77 1.60 -19.60
N GLU A 30 -2.53 1.84 -20.66
CA GLU A 30 -2.29 1.24 -21.97
C GLU A 30 -0.88 1.58 -22.50
N LYS A 31 -0.43 2.82 -22.31
CA LYS A 31 0.95 3.22 -22.66
C LYS A 31 2.00 2.46 -21.85
N LEU A 32 1.84 2.40 -20.52
CA LEU A 32 2.76 1.68 -19.64
C LEU A 32 2.83 0.18 -19.96
N ASP A 33 1.68 -0.46 -20.21
CA ASP A 33 1.58 -1.88 -20.55
C ASP A 33 2.23 -2.18 -21.91
N SER A 34 2.23 -1.22 -22.84
CA SER A 34 2.94 -1.32 -24.12
C SER A 34 4.45 -1.09 -24.04
N GLY A 35 4.96 -0.70 -22.86
CA GLY A 35 6.37 -0.32 -22.66
C GLY A 35 6.72 1.07 -23.19
N ALA A 36 5.73 1.91 -23.52
CA ALA A 36 5.96 3.28 -23.95
C ALA A 36 6.42 4.14 -22.77
N GLU A 37 7.29 5.12 -23.05
CA GLU A 37 7.68 6.12 -22.04
C GLU A 37 6.48 7.03 -21.72
N VAL A 38 6.26 7.23 -20.42
CA VAL A 38 5.20 8.08 -19.90
C VAL A 38 5.80 9.03 -18.88
N ASP A 39 5.66 10.33 -19.15
CA ASP A 39 5.99 11.36 -18.16
C ASP A 39 4.82 11.55 -17.19
N LEU A 40 4.88 10.85 -16.07
CA LEU A 40 3.89 10.95 -15.00
C LEU A 40 3.99 12.24 -14.18
N ALA A 41 5.08 13.02 -14.30
CA ALA A 41 5.25 14.27 -13.55
C ALA A 41 4.38 15.41 -14.11
N CYS A 42 3.97 15.31 -15.37
CA CYS A 42 3.04 16.23 -16.01
C CYS A 42 1.57 15.90 -15.72
N GLU A 43 1.30 14.79 -15.03
CA GLU A 43 -0.04 14.30 -14.74
C GLU A 43 -0.43 14.58 -13.28
N SER A 44 -1.73 14.61 -12.99
CA SER A 44 -2.19 14.77 -11.62
C SER A 44 -1.67 13.62 -10.74
N ILE A 45 -1.17 13.95 -9.55
CA ILE A 45 -0.74 12.95 -8.56
C ILE A 45 -1.85 11.94 -8.20
N PHE A 46 -3.13 12.32 -8.31
CA PHE A 46 -4.26 11.39 -8.14
C PHE A 46 -4.33 10.32 -9.23
N VAL A 47 -3.90 10.63 -10.45
CA VAL A 47 -3.76 9.66 -11.55
C VAL A 47 -2.63 8.69 -11.23
N THR A 48 -1.47 9.20 -10.80
CA THR A 48 -0.34 8.35 -10.35
C THR A 48 -0.74 7.43 -9.20
N ALA A 49 -1.48 7.92 -8.20
CA ALA A 49 -1.99 7.11 -7.09
C ALA A 49 -2.99 6.04 -7.56
N SER A 50 -3.93 6.39 -8.45
CA SER A 50 -4.88 5.43 -9.03
C SER A 50 -4.19 4.33 -9.84
N LEU A 51 -3.24 4.70 -10.70
CA LEU A 51 -2.45 3.76 -11.50
C LEU A 51 -1.63 2.83 -10.60
N PHE A 52 -1.01 3.36 -9.55
CA PHE A 52 -0.23 2.55 -8.63
C PHE A 52 -1.10 1.54 -7.86
N LYS A 53 -2.29 1.95 -7.39
CA LYS A 53 -3.25 1.01 -6.78
C LYS A 53 -3.73 -0.04 -7.77
N ASP A 54 -3.95 0.34 -9.03
CA ASP A 54 -4.33 -0.61 -10.08
C ASP A 54 -3.20 -1.61 -10.37
N PHE A 55 -1.95 -1.15 -10.47
CA PHE A 55 -0.78 -2.02 -10.60
C PHE A 55 -0.73 -3.08 -9.50
N LEU A 56 -0.84 -2.66 -8.22
CA LEU A 56 -0.83 -3.58 -7.08
C LEU A 56 -1.95 -4.63 -7.13
N ARG A 57 -3.17 -4.20 -7.48
CA ARG A 57 -4.34 -5.08 -7.58
C ARG A 57 -4.23 -6.09 -8.71
N ASN A 58 -3.46 -5.80 -9.76
CA ASN A 58 -3.25 -6.71 -10.89
C ASN A 58 -2.08 -7.69 -10.68
N ILE A 59 -1.37 -7.63 -9.55
CA ILE A 59 -0.32 -8.61 -9.22
C ILE A 59 -0.97 -9.99 -9.00
N PRO A 60 -0.58 -11.03 -9.77
CA PRO A 60 -1.13 -12.38 -9.60
C PRO A 60 -0.91 -12.88 -8.17
N GLY A 61 -2.00 -13.26 -7.50
CA GLY A 61 -1.94 -13.75 -6.12
C GLY A 61 -1.72 -12.65 -5.06
N SER A 62 -1.78 -11.36 -5.40
CA SER A 62 -1.54 -10.21 -4.50
C SER A 62 -0.09 -10.03 -4.04
N ILE A 63 0.27 -8.78 -3.74
CA ILE A 63 1.63 -8.43 -3.25
C ILE A 63 1.94 -9.09 -1.90
N LEU A 64 0.94 -9.30 -1.06
CA LEU A 64 1.05 -9.97 0.24
C LEU A 64 0.91 -11.51 0.15
N SER A 65 0.78 -12.08 -1.06
CA SER A 65 0.53 -13.50 -1.30
C SER A 65 -0.79 -14.01 -0.70
N SER A 66 -1.73 -14.38 -1.57
CA SER A 66 -3.02 -14.95 -1.19
C SER A 66 -2.87 -16.30 -0.47
N GLN A 67 -1.75 -16.99 -0.62
CA GLN A 67 -1.43 -18.21 0.12
C GLN A 67 -1.15 -17.96 1.61
N LEU A 68 -0.77 -16.72 1.97
CA LEU A 68 -0.52 -16.30 3.35
C LEU A 68 -1.69 -15.52 3.95
N CYS A 69 -2.80 -15.41 3.21
CA CYS A 69 -3.97 -14.61 3.55
C CYS A 69 -4.48 -14.86 4.99
N ASP A 70 -4.73 -16.12 5.35
CA ASP A 70 -5.21 -16.50 6.69
C ASP A 70 -4.21 -16.11 7.79
N LYS A 71 -2.91 -16.25 7.50
CA LYS A 71 -1.86 -15.88 8.45
C LYS A 71 -1.86 -14.36 8.67
N TRP A 72 -1.96 -13.57 7.59
CA TRP A 72 -2.01 -12.12 7.66
C TRP A 72 -3.16 -11.61 8.52
N VAL A 73 -4.38 -12.13 8.31
CA VAL A 73 -5.54 -11.68 9.10
C VAL A 73 -5.45 -12.13 10.56
N SER A 74 -4.84 -13.29 10.83
CA SER A 74 -4.67 -13.80 12.20
C SER A 74 -3.66 -12.99 13.03
N VAL A 75 -2.75 -12.25 12.41
CA VAL A 75 -1.77 -11.39 13.12
C VAL A 75 -2.48 -10.39 14.02
N MET A 76 -3.60 -9.82 13.58
CA MET A 76 -4.28 -8.78 14.34
C MET A 76 -4.94 -9.30 15.63
N ASP A 77 -5.19 -10.61 15.69
CA ASP A 77 -5.74 -11.31 16.85
C ASP A 77 -4.66 -11.76 17.86
N GLN A 78 -3.38 -11.57 17.54
CA GLN A 78 -2.25 -11.88 18.43
C GLN A 78 -2.15 -10.84 19.56
N GLY A 79 -1.34 -11.14 20.58
CA GLY A 79 -1.23 -10.37 21.81
C GLY A 79 -0.68 -8.95 21.63
N ASN A 80 0.51 -8.68 22.15
CA ASN A 80 1.02 -7.31 22.17
C ASN A 80 1.67 -6.92 20.82
N ASN A 81 2.00 -5.63 20.67
CA ASN A 81 2.57 -5.10 19.42
C ASN A 81 3.91 -5.76 19.04
N GLU A 82 4.74 -6.20 19.99
CA GLU A 82 6.00 -6.88 19.69
C GLU A 82 5.78 -8.24 19.05
N GLU A 83 4.78 -8.98 19.53
CA GLU A 83 4.40 -10.28 18.97
C GLU A 83 3.88 -10.11 17.54
N LYS A 84 3.06 -9.08 17.31
CA LYS A 84 2.57 -8.72 15.97
C LYS A 84 3.71 -8.37 15.02
N ILE A 85 4.64 -7.52 15.43
CA ILE A 85 5.81 -7.13 14.62
C ILE A 85 6.63 -8.36 14.24
N LYS A 86 6.96 -9.23 15.20
CA LYS A 86 7.74 -10.46 14.94
C LYS A 86 7.02 -11.40 13.99
N SER A 87 5.70 -11.58 14.15
CA SER A 87 4.90 -12.40 13.24
C SER A 87 4.84 -11.83 11.83
N ILE A 88 4.69 -10.51 11.70
CA ILE A 88 4.73 -9.81 10.41
C ILE A 88 6.08 -10.00 9.73
N GLN A 89 7.19 -9.81 10.45
CA GLN A 89 8.55 -9.99 9.91
C GLN A 89 8.74 -11.40 9.34
N ARG A 90 8.32 -12.44 10.08
CA ARG A 90 8.35 -13.83 9.60
C ARG A 90 7.49 -14.09 8.36
N LEU A 91 6.37 -13.37 8.22
CA LEU A 91 5.53 -13.47 7.02
C LEU A 91 6.16 -12.75 5.82
N ILE A 92 6.79 -11.59 6.05
CA ILE A 92 7.56 -10.87 5.02
C ILE A 92 8.71 -11.74 4.49
N GLU A 93 9.41 -12.47 5.36
CA GLU A 93 10.49 -13.41 4.98
C GLU A 93 10.02 -14.55 4.06
N GLN A 94 8.72 -14.88 4.06
CA GLN A 94 8.12 -15.88 3.17
C GLN A 94 7.71 -15.32 1.80
N LEU A 95 7.76 -13.99 1.61
CA LEU A 95 7.40 -13.36 0.34
C LEU A 95 8.56 -13.40 -0.67
N PRO A 96 8.28 -13.38 -1.98
CA PRO A 96 9.31 -13.18 -2.98
C PRO A 96 10.08 -11.87 -2.74
N ARG A 97 11.40 -11.89 -2.97
CA ARG A 97 12.26 -10.72 -2.73
C ARG A 97 11.76 -9.45 -3.42
N ALA A 98 11.25 -9.54 -4.64
CA ALA A 98 10.70 -8.41 -5.38
C ALA A 98 9.51 -7.77 -4.65
N ASN A 99 8.63 -8.59 -4.06
CA ASN A 99 7.48 -8.13 -3.29
C ASN A 99 7.94 -7.39 -2.04
N VAL A 100 8.91 -7.94 -1.31
CA VAL A 100 9.47 -7.31 -0.10
C VAL A 100 10.09 -5.95 -0.43
N ILE A 101 10.85 -5.85 -1.52
CA ILE A 101 11.43 -4.57 -1.96
C ILE A 101 10.32 -3.56 -2.24
N LEU A 102 9.30 -3.93 -3.02
CA LEU A 102 8.20 -3.03 -3.33
C LEU A 102 7.42 -2.59 -2.08
N LEU A 103 7.16 -3.51 -1.14
CA LEU A 103 6.50 -3.22 0.13
C LEU A 103 7.31 -2.23 0.98
N ARG A 104 8.64 -2.36 1.04
CA ARG A 104 9.51 -1.40 1.74
C ARG A 104 9.33 0.01 1.21
N TYR A 105 9.40 0.20 -0.12
CA TYR A 105 9.20 1.52 -0.72
C TYR A 105 7.77 2.03 -0.52
N LEU A 106 6.78 1.17 -0.65
CA LEU A 106 5.39 1.53 -0.43
C LEU A 106 5.16 2.05 1.00
N PHE A 107 5.56 1.28 2.02
CA PHE A 107 5.35 1.68 3.40
C PHE A 107 6.18 2.91 3.80
N GLY A 108 7.33 3.15 3.15
CA GLY A 108 8.05 4.42 3.28
C GLY A 108 7.26 5.61 2.73
N VAL A 109 6.62 5.47 1.56
CA VAL A 109 5.70 6.49 1.01
C VAL A 109 4.52 6.73 1.93
N LEU A 110 3.85 5.66 2.39
CA LEU A 110 2.66 5.79 3.25
C LEU A 110 3.01 6.46 4.58
N HIS A 111 4.16 6.13 5.18
CA HIS A 111 4.63 6.76 6.39
C HIS A 111 4.92 8.26 6.20
N GLY A 112 5.61 8.64 5.11
CA GLY A 112 5.85 10.05 4.78
C GLY A 112 4.57 10.86 4.60
N ILE A 113 3.52 10.26 4.04
CA ILE A 113 2.19 10.88 3.92
C ILE A 113 1.53 11.01 5.30
N GLU A 114 1.55 9.95 6.09
CA GLU A 114 0.88 9.86 7.39
C GLU A 114 1.41 10.86 8.42
N ILE A 115 2.73 11.11 8.44
CA ILE A 115 3.34 12.12 9.32
C ILE A 115 2.79 13.53 9.06
N ARG A 116 2.33 13.81 7.84
CA ARG A 116 1.72 15.10 7.46
C ARG A 116 0.19 15.05 7.40
N SER A 117 -0.42 14.10 8.10
CA SER A 117 -1.86 13.88 8.07
C SER A 117 -2.71 15.07 8.56
N GLU A 118 -2.16 15.97 9.37
CA GLU A 118 -2.82 17.23 9.74
C GLU A 118 -3.05 18.15 8.53
N GLU A 119 -2.16 18.12 7.54
CA GLU A 119 -2.27 18.91 6.31
C GLU A 119 -3.06 18.15 5.24
N ASN A 120 -2.67 16.91 4.95
CA ASN A 120 -3.21 16.15 3.81
C ASN A 120 -4.46 15.32 4.14
N GLN A 121 -4.89 15.28 5.41
CA GLN A 121 -6.08 14.54 5.90
C GLN A 121 -6.00 13.01 5.79
N MET A 122 -4.81 12.44 5.57
CA MET A 122 -4.58 11.01 5.36
C MET A 122 -3.69 10.40 6.45
N ASN A 123 -4.26 10.15 7.63
CA ASN A 123 -3.60 9.35 8.68
C ASN A 123 -3.49 7.85 8.29
N ALA A 124 -2.79 7.06 9.11
CA ALA A 124 -2.55 5.63 8.84
C ALA A 124 -3.84 4.85 8.57
N PHE A 125 -4.89 5.12 9.35
CA PHE A 125 -6.22 4.50 9.19
C PHE A 125 -6.86 4.85 7.84
N ASN A 126 -6.88 6.14 7.47
CA ASN A 126 -7.46 6.61 6.20
C ASN A 126 -6.70 6.03 5.00
N LEU A 127 -5.36 5.99 5.07
CA LEU A 127 -4.53 5.36 4.04
C LEU A 127 -4.81 3.87 3.91
N ALA A 128 -4.89 3.17 5.04
CA ALA A 128 -5.12 1.74 5.09
C ALA A 128 -6.44 1.34 4.41
N ILE A 129 -7.54 2.03 4.70
CA ILE A 129 -8.83 1.79 4.03
C ILE A 129 -8.70 1.92 2.50
N CYS A 130 -7.95 2.91 2.03
CA CYS A 130 -7.85 3.21 0.60
C CYS A 130 -6.96 2.23 -0.16
N ILE A 131 -5.94 1.67 0.50
CA ILE A 131 -4.90 0.86 -0.16
C ILE A 131 -5.00 -0.64 0.13
N ALA A 132 -5.52 -1.05 1.30
CA ALA A 132 -5.65 -2.45 1.71
C ALA A 132 -6.28 -3.35 0.64
N PRO A 133 -7.38 -2.97 -0.05
CA PRO A 133 -7.98 -3.81 -1.10
C PRO A 133 -7.07 -4.07 -2.30
N SER A 134 -6.02 -3.26 -2.49
CA SER A 134 -5.03 -3.45 -3.55
C SER A 134 -3.84 -4.30 -3.10
N LEU A 135 -3.68 -4.53 -1.78
CA LEU A 135 -2.56 -5.30 -1.22
C LEU A 135 -2.93 -6.76 -0.94
N LEU A 136 -4.17 -7.02 -0.53
CA LEU A 136 -4.71 -8.35 -0.27
C LEU A 136 -6.24 -8.30 -0.36
N TRP A 137 -6.84 -9.32 -0.96
CA TRP A 137 -8.28 -9.43 -1.17
C TRP A 137 -8.77 -10.83 -0.78
N PRO A 138 -10.06 -10.97 -0.42
CA PRO A 138 -10.59 -12.24 0.05
C PRO A 138 -10.59 -13.29 -1.08
N PRO A 139 -10.62 -14.59 -0.73
CA PRO A 139 -10.86 -15.66 -1.69
C PRO A 139 -12.20 -15.44 -2.42
N VAL A 140 -12.24 -15.78 -3.71
CA VAL A 140 -13.38 -15.54 -4.64
C VAL A 140 -14.72 -16.14 -4.18
N SER A 141 -14.70 -17.10 -3.24
CA SER A 141 -15.88 -17.85 -2.77
C SER A 141 -16.37 -17.43 -1.37
N SER A 142 -16.19 -16.17 -0.97
CA SER A 142 -16.55 -15.69 0.38
C SER A 142 -17.98 -15.15 0.44
N THR A 143 -18.64 -15.23 1.61
CA THR A 143 -19.93 -14.56 1.83
C THR A 143 -19.70 -13.08 2.16
N PRO A 144 -20.71 -12.18 1.97
CA PRO A 144 -20.55 -10.75 2.24
C PRO A 144 -20.08 -10.43 3.67
N ASP A 145 -20.52 -11.20 4.66
CA ASP A 145 -20.11 -11.01 6.06
C ASP A 145 -18.63 -11.35 6.27
N ILE A 146 -18.15 -12.44 5.67
CA ILE A 146 -16.74 -12.85 5.71
C ILE A 146 -15.87 -11.82 4.98
N GLU A 147 -16.32 -11.32 3.82
CA GLU A 147 -15.60 -10.28 3.07
C GLU A 147 -15.48 -8.97 3.85
N SER A 148 -16.53 -8.59 4.58
CA SER A 148 -16.55 -7.38 5.43
C SER A 148 -15.58 -7.50 6.59
N GLU A 149 -15.59 -8.62 7.31
CA GLU A 149 -14.64 -8.87 8.40
C GLU A 149 -13.20 -8.92 7.88
N PHE A 150 -13.00 -9.62 6.76
CA PHE A 150 -11.71 -9.71 6.10
C PHE A 150 -11.15 -8.33 5.75
N THR A 151 -11.95 -7.49 5.09
CA THR A 151 -11.55 -6.13 4.68
C THR A 151 -11.17 -5.28 5.89
N LYS A 152 -11.89 -5.42 7.01
CA LYS A 152 -11.55 -4.74 8.27
C LYS A 152 -10.21 -5.22 8.81
N LYS A 153 -9.98 -6.54 8.89
CA LYS A 153 -8.71 -7.11 9.38
C LYS A 153 -7.52 -6.71 8.51
N VAL A 154 -7.66 -6.73 7.18
CA VAL A 154 -6.60 -6.28 6.27
C VAL A 154 -6.36 -4.79 6.41
N SER A 155 -7.40 -3.97 6.57
CA SER A 155 -7.22 -2.52 6.83
C SER A 155 -6.47 -2.28 8.14
N SER A 156 -6.82 -2.98 9.23
CA SER A 156 -6.11 -2.88 10.50
C SER A 156 -4.65 -3.33 10.40
N LEU A 157 -4.37 -4.39 9.62
CA LEU A 157 -3.02 -4.84 9.33
C LEU A 157 -2.20 -3.78 8.58
N VAL A 158 -2.77 -3.18 7.54
CA VAL A 158 -2.09 -2.15 6.73
C VAL A 158 -1.87 -0.87 7.53
N GLN A 159 -2.82 -0.49 8.39
CA GLN A 159 -2.63 0.60 9.35
C GLN A 159 -1.44 0.30 10.27
N PHE A 160 -1.44 -0.88 10.90
CA PHE A 160 -0.36 -1.29 11.82
C PHE A 160 1.01 -1.32 11.12
N LEU A 161 1.07 -1.84 9.89
CA LEU A 161 2.27 -1.83 9.05
C LEU A 161 2.77 -0.41 8.77
N THR A 162 1.86 0.54 8.54
CA THR A 162 2.20 1.95 8.28
C THR A 162 2.77 2.61 9.52
N GLU A 163 2.10 2.46 10.67
CA GLU A 163 2.52 3.04 11.96
C GLU A 163 3.84 2.44 12.49
N ASN A 164 4.13 1.18 12.16
CA ASN A 164 5.29 0.46 12.68
C ASN A 164 6.33 0.14 11.58
N CYS A 165 6.28 0.83 10.43
CA CYS A 165 7.08 0.47 9.27
C CYS A 165 8.59 0.49 9.54
N CYS A 166 9.10 1.46 10.31
CA CYS A 166 10.52 1.51 10.72
C CYS A 166 10.95 0.29 11.54
N ARG A 167 10.07 -0.20 12.41
CA ARG A 167 10.34 -1.37 13.26
C ARG A 167 10.26 -2.69 12.48
N ILE A 168 9.42 -2.73 11.45
CA ILE A 168 9.16 -3.92 10.64
C ILE A 168 10.20 -4.06 9.52
N PHE A 169 10.51 -2.97 8.82
CA PHE A 169 11.37 -2.94 7.63
C PHE A 169 12.75 -2.32 7.84
N GLY A 170 13.00 -1.74 9.02
CA GLY A 170 14.21 -1.00 9.39
C GLY A 170 14.06 0.53 9.27
N GLU A 171 14.81 1.27 10.08
CA GLU A 171 14.79 2.75 10.15
C GLU A 171 15.12 3.43 8.81
N GLU A 172 15.91 2.75 7.95
CA GLU A 172 16.26 3.25 6.62
C GLU A 172 15.07 3.39 5.67
N ILE A 173 13.88 2.93 6.06
CA ILE A 173 12.65 3.14 5.29
C ILE A 173 12.35 4.63 5.07
N THR A 174 12.77 5.49 6.00
CA THR A 174 12.57 6.94 5.97
C THR A 174 13.47 7.67 4.96
N SER A 175 14.58 7.05 4.56
CA SER A 175 15.59 7.62 3.66
C SER A 175 15.67 6.91 2.30
N LEU A 176 14.72 6.02 1.99
CA LEU A 176 14.74 5.19 0.76
C LEU A 176 14.77 5.98 -0.56
N PHE A 177 14.24 7.20 -0.54
CA PHE A 177 14.18 8.07 -1.72
C PHE A 177 15.32 9.10 -1.74
N GLY A 178 16.23 9.08 -0.77
CA GLY A 178 17.33 10.05 -0.60
C GLY A 178 16.86 11.41 -0.06
N GLU A 179 17.83 12.24 0.37
CA GLU A 179 17.65 13.70 0.41
C GLU A 179 17.62 14.16 -1.06
N MET A 180 16.42 14.26 -1.65
CA MET A 180 16.25 14.89 -2.98
C MET A 180 16.08 16.39 -2.85
#